data_AF-A0A969NLA0-F1
#
_entry.id   AF-A0A969NLA0-F1
#
_cell.length_a   1.000
_cell.length_b   1.000
_cell.length_c   1.000
_cell.angle_alpha   90.00
_cell.angle_beta   90.00
_cell.angle_gamma   90.00
#
_symmetry.space_group_name_H-M   'P 1'
#
loop_
_entity.id
_entity.type
_entity.pdbx_description
1 polymer ?
#
loop_
_entity_poly.entity_id
_entity_poly.type
_entity_poly.pdbx_seq_one_letter_code
_entity_poly.pdbx_strand_id
1 'polypeptide(L)'
;MSCLNFSLGISSQGLQKQDDNIHFPHKKPKGGQLSQAQKEENRLLSSSRVVCENAFAGVKRYNAVSQIYRNRIPDFDDHLMLTATGLWNFYLMAA
;
A
#
# COMPACT_ATOMS: atom_id res chain seq x y z
N MET A 1 -8.08 -8.81 2.95
CA MET A 1 -6.92 -8.50 3.81
C MET A 1 -5.57 -8.82 3.17
N SER A 2 -5.50 -9.33 1.93
CA SER A 2 -4.23 -9.72 1.28
C SER A 2 -3.38 -8.55 0.75
N CYS A 3 -3.94 -7.34 0.61
CA CYS A 3 -3.19 -6.17 0.14
C CYS A 3 -2.41 -5.43 1.24
N LEU A 4 -2.56 -5.80 2.52
CA LEU A 4 -1.87 -5.14 3.63
C LEU A 4 -0.39 -5.51 3.74
N ASN A 5 0.06 -6.55 3.03
CA ASN A 5 1.47 -6.98 3.03
C ASN A 5 2.34 -6.27 1.99
N PHE A 6 1.81 -5.28 1.25
CA PHE A 6 2.50 -4.86 0.06
C PHE A 6 2.32 -3.38 -0.23
N SER A 7 3.22 -2.56 0.33
CA SER A 7 3.70 -1.29 -0.23
C SER A 7 4.10 -0.31 0.88
N LEU A 8 5.17 -0.62 1.62
CA LEU A 8 5.83 0.43 2.39
C LEU A 8 6.78 1.19 1.46
N GLY A 9 6.50 2.48 1.33
CA GLY A 9 7.37 3.44 0.67
C GLY A 9 8.68 3.65 1.43
N ILE A 10 9.52 4.48 0.82
CA ILE A 10 10.90 4.82 1.15
C ILE A 10 11.11 5.23 2.63
N SER A 11 10.04 5.59 3.35
CA SER A 11 10.00 6.00 4.77
C SER A 11 10.14 4.87 5.80
N SER A 12 10.22 3.60 5.39
CA SER A 12 10.20 2.42 6.30
C SER A 12 11.54 1.70 6.46
N GLN A 13 12.68 2.39 6.34
CA GLN A 13 14.00 1.77 6.53
C GLN A 13 14.21 1.16 7.94
N GLY A 14 13.29 1.40 8.89
CA GLY A 14 13.31 0.79 10.22
C GLY A 14 12.64 -0.58 10.37
N LEU A 15 11.81 -1.04 9.42
CA LEU A 15 11.03 -2.29 9.57
C LEU A 15 11.76 -3.56 9.11
N GLN A 16 12.92 -3.42 8.44
CA GLN A 16 13.65 -4.55 7.86
C GLN A 16 14.14 -5.57 8.90
N LYS A 17 14.16 -5.22 10.19
CA LYS A 17 14.56 -6.11 11.28
C LYS A 17 13.43 -6.91 11.92
N GLN A 18 12.17 -6.66 11.54
CA GLN A 18 11.02 -7.22 12.26
C GLN A 18 10.37 -8.42 11.57
N ASP A 19 10.45 -8.55 10.24
CA ASP A 19 9.81 -9.66 9.51
C ASP A 19 10.58 -10.08 8.25
N ASP A 20 10.80 -11.39 8.10
CA ASP A 20 11.49 -12.01 6.96
C ASP A 20 10.67 -12.00 5.66
N ASN A 21 9.37 -11.69 5.73
CA ASN A 21 8.43 -11.74 4.60
C ASN A 21 8.30 -10.41 3.82
N ILE A 22 9.09 -9.39 4.16
CA ILE A 22 8.98 -8.07 3.52
C ILE A 22 9.92 -7.97 2.31
N HIS A 23 9.34 -8.10 1.11
CA HIS A 23 10.07 -7.94 -0.15
C HIS A 23 10.10 -6.48 -0.60
N PHE A 24 11.27 -5.86 -0.53
CA PHE A 24 11.51 -4.52 -1.07
C PHE A 24 11.96 -4.58 -2.54
N PRO A 25 11.55 -3.60 -3.38
CA PRO A 25 12.09 -3.50 -4.73
C PRO A 25 13.60 -3.25 -4.69
N HIS A 26 14.33 -3.89 -5.59
CA HIS A 26 15.77 -3.72 -5.75
C HIS A 26 16.09 -2.29 -6.12
N LYS A 27 16.82 -1.59 -5.24
CA LYS A 27 17.33 -0.24 -5.52
C LYS A 27 18.49 -0.32 -6.50
N LYS A 28 18.58 0.67 -7.40
CA LYS A 28 19.74 0.80 -8.29
C LYS A 28 21.00 1.08 -7.44
N PRO A 29 22.09 0.30 -7.60
CA PRO A 29 23.36 0.62 -6.95
C PRO A 29 23.95 1.91 -7.54
N LYS A 30 24.69 2.69 -6.72
CA LYS A 30 25.36 3.90 -7.20
C LYS A 30 26.39 3.52 -8.28
N GLY A 31 26.18 4.00 -9.52
CA GLY A 31 27.06 3.76 -10.66
C GLY A 31 26.83 2.44 -11.41
N GLY A 32 25.83 1.63 -11.04
CA GLY A 32 25.56 0.33 -11.67
C GLY A 32 24.16 0.20 -12.28
N GLN A 33 23.94 -0.88 -13.02
CA GLN A 33 22.64 -1.23 -13.60
C GLN A 33 22.00 -2.41 -12.84
N LEU A 34 20.67 -2.43 -12.79
CA LEU A 34 19.91 -3.60 -12.30
C LEU A 34 20.05 -4.75 -13.29
N SER A 35 20.24 -5.97 -12.78
CA SER A 35 20.22 -7.18 -13.61
C SER A 35 18.84 -7.38 -14.24
N GLN A 36 18.75 -8.18 -15.32
CA GLN A 36 17.45 -8.47 -15.96
C GLN A 36 16.49 -9.17 -14.99
N ALA A 37 16.99 -10.08 -14.16
CA ALA A 37 16.19 -10.76 -13.13
C ALA A 37 15.63 -9.77 -12.09
N GLN A 38 16.46 -8.84 -11.59
CA GLN A 38 16.02 -7.82 -10.64
C GLN A 38 15.00 -6.84 -11.25
N LYS A 39 15.11 -6.56 -12.56
CA LYS A 39 14.13 -5.73 -13.28
C LYS A 39 12.79 -6.44 -13.39
N GLU A 40 12.77 -7.74 -13.69
CA GLU A 40 11.53 -8.51 -13.78
C GLU A 40 10.86 -8.64 -12.41
N GLU A 41 11.63 -8.90 -11.35
CA GLU A 41 11.10 -8.89 -9.99
C GLU A 41 10.49 -7.52 -9.65
N ASN A 42 11.22 -6.43 -9.87
CA ASN A 42 10.70 -5.08 -9.68
C ASN A 42 9.43 -4.80 -10.50
N ARG A 43 9.30 -5.36 -11.70
CA ARG A 43 8.11 -5.22 -12.56
C ARG A 43 6.90 -5.93 -11.96
N LEU A 44 7.07 -7.14 -11.42
CA LEU A 44 6.00 -7.87 -10.72
C LEU A 44 5.58 -7.15 -9.43
N LEU A 45 6.54 -6.64 -8.65
CA LEU A 45 6.24 -5.83 -7.48
C LEU A 45 5.52 -4.54 -7.87
N SER A 46 5.92 -3.91 -8.98
CA SER A 46 5.29 -2.67 -9.46
C SER A 46 3.86 -2.90 -9.94
N SER A 47 3.58 -4.00 -10.67
CA SER A 47 2.22 -4.29 -11.15
C SER A 47 1.24 -4.52 -10.01
N SER A 48 1.67 -5.22 -8.95
CA SER A 48 0.88 -5.37 -7.71
C SER A 48 0.62 -4.04 -7.01
N ARG A 49 1.63 -3.14 -6.95
CA ARG A 49 1.46 -1.80 -6.37
C ARG A 49 0.43 -0.96 -7.09
N VAL A 50 0.37 -1.01 -8.43
CA VAL A 50 -0.63 -0.23 -9.19
C VAL A 50 -2.05 -0.58 -8.74
N VAL A 51 -2.35 -1.86 -8.53
CA VAL A 51 -3.68 -2.30 -8.05
C VAL A 51 -3.96 -1.74 -6.66
N CYS A 52 -2.99 -1.83 -5.75
CA CYS A 52 -3.13 -1.32 -4.38
C CYS A 52 -3.30 0.21 -4.37
N GLU A 53 -2.48 0.94 -5.12
CA GLU A 53 -2.55 2.39 -5.21
C GLU A 53 -3.87 2.86 -5.81
N ASN A 54 -4.40 2.16 -6.82
CA ASN A 54 -5.72 2.44 -7.39
C ASN A 54 -6.85 2.21 -6.36
N ALA A 55 -6.78 1.12 -5.60
CA ALA A 55 -7.74 0.86 -4.52
C ALA A 55 -7.66 1.96 -3.44
N PHE A 56 -6.46 2.32 -3.00
CA PHE A 56 -6.25 3.40 -2.03
C PHE A 56 -6.71 4.77 -2.55
N ALA A 57 -6.48 5.07 -3.82
CA ALA A 57 -6.97 6.29 -4.45
C ALA A 57 -8.50 6.35 -4.45
N GLY A 58 -9.16 5.21 -4.67
CA GLY A 58 -10.61 5.06 -4.55
C GLY A 58 -11.12 5.32 -3.14
N VAL A 59 -10.52 4.68 -2.12
CA VAL A 59 -10.89 4.88 -0.71
C VAL A 59 -10.69 6.34 -0.27
N LYS A 60 -9.65 7.03 -0.76
CA LYS A 60 -9.41 8.45 -0.46
C LYS A 60 -10.45 9.42 -1.05
N ARG A 61 -11.38 8.95 -1.90
CA ARG A 61 -12.54 9.75 -2.32
C ARG A 61 -13.45 10.11 -1.15
N TYR A 62 -13.45 9.30 -0.09
CA TYR A 62 -14.16 9.63 1.14
C TYR A 62 -13.35 10.66 1.93
N ASN A 63 -13.89 11.88 2.04
CA ASN A 63 -13.28 12.95 2.83
C ASN A 63 -13.03 12.56 4.29
N ALA A 64 -13.80 11.60 4.82
CA ALA A 64 -13.56 11.04 6.15
C ALA A 64 -12.17 10.40 6.30
N VAL A 65 -11.63 9.79 5.24
CA VAL A 65 -10.31 9.14 5.21
C VAL A 65 -9.21 10.08 4.73
N SER A 66 -9.51 11.01 3.81
CA SER A 66 -8.48 11.87 3.21
C SER A 66 -8.17 13.16 4.00
N GLN A 67 -9.13 13.64 4.79
CA GLN A 67 -8.94 14.85 5.61
C GLN A 67 -8.29 14.54 6.95
N ILE A 68 -7.85 15.58 7.65
CA ILE A 68 -7.32 15.46 9.01
C ILE A 68 -8.40 14.83 9.90
N TYR A 69 -8.10 13.63 10.38
CA TYR A 69 -8.93 12.89 11.31
C TYR A 69 -8.93 13.60 12.68
N ARG A 70 -10.11 14.03 13.13
CA ARG A 70 -10.29 14.81 14.38
C ARG A 70 -11.07 14.06 15.46
N ASN A 71 -11.42 12.81 15.21
CA ASN A 71 -12.15 12.02 16.18
C ASN A 71 -11.27 11.72 17.40
N ARG A 72 -11.88 11.67 18.59
CA ARG A 72 -11.17 11.44 19.87
C ARG A 72 -11.43 10.05 20.45
N ILE A 73 -12.23 9.23 19.76
CA ILE A 73 -12.52 7.88 20.18
C ILE A 73 -11.27 7.03 19.87
N PRO A 74 -10.73 6.30 20.86
CA PRO A 74 -9.61 5.41 20.63
C PRO A 74 -9.99 4.31 19.62
N ASP A 75 -9.03 3.89 18.80
CA ASP A 75 -9.12 2.76 17.86
C ASP A 75 -10.25 2.85 16.80
N PHE A 76 -10.87 4.02 16.61
CA PHE A 76 -11.94 4.20 15.63
C PHE A 76 -11.40 4.47 14.20
N ASP A 77 -10.13 4.84 14.06
CA ASP A 77 -9.46 5.05 12.79
C ASP A 77 -9.40 3.77 11.95
N ASP A 78 -9.10 2.63 12.59
CA ASP A 78 -9.12 1.32 11.94
C ASP A 78 -10.53 0.95 11.46
N HIS A 79 -11.54 1.18 12.30
CA HIS A 79 -12.94 0.94 11.93
C HIS A 79 -13.40 1.82 10.76
N LEU A 80 -12.99 3.08 10.75
CA LEU A 80 -13.26 4.00 9.65
C LEU A 80 -12.61 3.49 8.35
N MET A 81 -11.34 3.09 8.41
CA MET A 81 -10.60 2.57 7.25
C MET A 81 -11.22 1.28 6.71
N LEU A 82 -11.61 0.35 7.58
CA LEU A 82 -12.29 -0.90 7.20
C LEU A 82 -13.63 -0.62 6.51
N THR A 83 -14.42 0.30 7.07
CA THR A 83 -15.73 0.67 6.51
C THR A 83 -15.58 1.32 5.13
N ALA A 84 -14.65 2.28 4.99
CA ALA A 84 -14.40 2.97 3.74
C ALA A 84 -13.87 2.01 2.65
N THR A 85 -13.00 1.06 3.02
CA THR A 85 -12.49 0.03 2.10
C THR A 85 -13.59 -0.94 1.68
N GLY A 86 -14.44 -1.38 2.61
CA GLY A 86 -15.59 -2.22 2.31
C GLY A 86 -16.57 -1.56 1.35
N LEU A 87 -16.86 -0.27 1.57
CA LEU A 87 -17.74 0.51 0.70
C LEU A 87 -17.16 0.67 -0.71
N TRP A 88 -15.85 0.93 -0.82
CA TRP A 88 -15.18 1.01 -2.11
C TRP A 88 -15.20 -0.32 -2.86
N ASN A 89 -14.95 -1.44 -2.16
CA ASN A 89 -15.02 -2.76 -2.75
C ASN A 89 -16.44 -3.10 -3.23
N PHE A 90 -17.46 -2.75 -2.46
CA PHE A 90 -18.86 -2.91 -2.87
C PHE A 90 -19.18 -2.10 -4.12
N TYR A 91 -18.70 -0.85 -4.19
CA TYR A 91 -18.85 -0.02 -5.39
C TYR A 91 -18.19 -0.65 -6.62
N LEU A 92 -16.96 -1.17 -6.48
CA LEU A 92 -16.26 -1.85 -7.59
C LEU A 92 -16.94 -3.15 -8.05
N MET A 93 -17.71 -3.81 -7.19
CA MET A 93 -18.47 -5.00 -7.56
C MET A 93 -19.82 -4.68 -8.24
N ALA A 94 -20.38 -3.50 -7.95
CA ALA A 94 -21.68 -3.08 -8.46
C ALA A 94 -21.61 -2.24 -9.75
N ALA A 95 -20.45 -1.64 -10.04
CA ALA A 95 -20.17 -0.86 -11.24
C ALA A 95 -19.72 -1.73 -12.42
#